data_AF-T0H6E2-F1
#
_entry.id   AF-T0H6E2-F1
#
_cell.length_a   1.000
_cell.length_b   1.000
_cell.length_c   1.000
_cell.angle_alpha   90.00
_cell.angle_beta   90.00
_cell.angle_gamma   90.00
#
_symmetry.space_group_name_H-M   'P 1'
#
loop_
_entity.id
_entity.type
_entity.pdbx_description
1 polymer ?
#
loop_
_entity_poly.entity_id
_entity_poly.type
_entity_poly.pdbx_seq_one_letter_code
_entity_poly.pdbx_strand_id
1 'polypeptide(L)'
;MKNKALILNRILCLKRLFVFFFLLFAVSLDSQKAPKEPTLPVEPTVGDSRNQRGEAEKQNGTGVDEKGEKKIKVIFCDGRDVEGFWKNPPIEFKFQHKKSNIVYSKSLKLEEVSKIKITGWKLKPSNKRKEGTPYRAEPYQIQMISFSGETFFKEPSPAGEIQQISLNNQFGDTTLFLYWNDLQYENGQWFSGLKSFSGEFRTDCHPDVIREIQFPAVN
;
A
#
# COMPACT_ATOMS: atom_id res chain seq x y z
N MET A 1 40.54 -5.31 -55.71
CA MET A 1 40.72 -6.24 -54.57
C MET A 1 41.74 -5.69 -53.58
N LYS A 2 41.33 -5.03 -52.47
CA LYS A 2 42.25 -4.64 -51.37
C LYS A 2 41.61 -4.12 -50.06
N ASN A 3 40.30 -4.22 -49.84
CA ASN A 3 39.65 -3.63 -48.65
C ASN A 3 38.96 -4.61 -47.67
N LYS A 4 39.11 -5.94 -47.84
CA LYS A 4 38.48 -6.92 -46.92
C LYS A 4 39.40 -7.44 -45.80
N ALA A 5 40.70 -7.14 -45.82
CA ALA A 5 41.67 -7.68 -44.86
C ALA A 5 41.83 -6.86 -43.56
N LEU A 6 41.35 -5.62 -43.52
CA LEU A 6 41.60 -4.70 -42.40
C LEU A 6 40.60 -4.84 -41.23
N ILE A 7 39.46 -5.49 -41.46
CA ILE A 7 38.38 -5.63 -40.46
C ILE A 7 38.57 -6.88 -39.58
N LEU A 8 39.25 -7.91 -40.08
CA LEU A 8 39.43 -9.18 -39.34
C LEU A 8 40.43 -9.05 -38.18
N ASN A 9 41.41 -8.14 -38.26
CA ASN A 9 42.44 -7.96 -37.24
C ASN A 9 42.00 -7.11 -36.02
N ARG A 10 40.87 -6.40 -36.10
CA ARG A 10 40.32 -5.64 -34.95
C ARG A 10 39.46 -6.48 -34.01
N ILE A 11 38.84 -7.55 -34.51
CA ILE A 11 37.94 -8.40 -33.73
C ILE A 11 38.71 -9.42 -32.86
N LEU A 12 39.92 -9.80 -33.28
CA LEU A 12 40.76 -10.73 -32.51
C LEU A 12 41.43 -10.10 -31.28
N CYS A 13 41.66 -8.77 -31.29
CA CYS A 13 42.28 -8.04 -30.18
C CYS A 13 41.31 -7.77 -29.02
N LEU A 14 40.01 -7.60 -29.32
CA LEU A 14 38.99 -7.30 -28.32
C LEU A 14 38.60 -8.52 -27.46
N LYS A 15 38.72 -9.74 -28.00
CA LYS A 15 38.41 -10.98 -27.26
C LYS A 15 39.51 -11.42 -26.28
N ARG A 16 40.75 -10.93 -26.43
CA ARG A 16 41.86 -11.21 -25.50
C ARG A 16 41.93 -10.26 -24.31
N LEU A 17 41.28 -9.10 -24.37
CA LEU A 17 41.24 -8.13 -23.27
C LEU A 17 40.21 -8.52 -22.19
N PHE A 18 39.14 -9.24 -22.57
CA PHE A 18 38.03 -9.57 -21.65
C PHE A 18 38.35 -10.72 -20.68
N VAL A 19 39.27 -11.62 -21.05
CA VAL A 19 39.70 -12.73 -20.18
C VAL A 19 40.63 -12.25 -19.05
N PHE A 20 41.32 -11.12 -19.24
CA PHE A 20 42.24 -10.57 -18.23
C PHE A 20 41.50 -9.85 -17.09
N PHE A 21 40.29 -9.33 -17.34
CA PHE A 21 39.50 -8.61 -16.31
C PHE A 21 38.77 -9.55 -15.34
N PHE A 22 38.52 -10.81 -15.73
CA PHE A 22 37.83 -11.79 -14.88
C PHE A 22 38.74 -12.46 -13.83
N LEU A 23 40.06 -12.32 -13.94
CA LEU A 23 41.05 -12.90 -13.02
C LEU A 23 41.41 -11.99 -11.84
N LEU A 24 40.98 -10.72 -11.83
CA LEU A 24 41.31 -9.76 -10.76
C LEU A 24 40.25 -9.66 -9.65
N PHE A 25 39.08 -10.29 -9.80
CA PHE A 25 38.02 -10.29 -8.77
C PHE A 25 37.98 -11.56 -7.91
N ALA A 26 38.90 -12.51 -8.13
CA ALA A 26 38.92 -13.78 -7.39
C ALA A 26 39.76 -13.75 -6.09
N VAL A 27 40.27 -12.60 -5.66
CA VAL A 27 41.11 -12.52 -4.45
C VAL A 27 40.72 -11.30 -3.60
N SER A 28 39.78 -11.51 -2.69
CA SER A 28 39.70 -10.82 -1.39
C SER A 28 38.69 -11.56 -0.48
N LEU A 29 38.93 -12.86 -0.30
CA LEU A 29 38.51 -13.58 0.89
C LEU A 29 39.63 -13.37 1.91
N ASP A 30 39.49 -12.40 2.80
CA ASP A 30 40.01 -12.47 4.18
C ASP A 30 39.72 -11.19 4.96
N SER A 31 38.75 -11.28 5.88
CA SER A 31 38.96 -10.92 7.29
C SER A 31 37.71 -11.32 8.06
N GLN A 32 37.60 -12.61 8.39
CA GLN A 32 36.71 -13.06 9.46
C GLN A 32 37.22 -12.48 10.78
N LYS A 33 36.55 -11.47 11.32
CA LYS A 33 36.62 -11.20 12.76
C LYS A 33 35.79 -12.27 13.47
N ALA A 34 36.45 -13.10 14.27
CA ALA A 34 35.78 -14.02 15.17
C ALA A 34 34.83 -13.24 16.12
N PRO A 35 33.70 -13.84 16.53
CA PRO A 35 32.67 -13.15 17.30
C PRO A 35 33.21 -12.69 18.67
N LYS A 36 32.83 -11.49 19.08
CA LYS A 36 33.09 -10.99 20.44
C LYS A 36 32.25 -11.82 21.41
N GLU A 37 32.87 -12.44 22.42
CA GLU A 37 32.14 -13.15 23.47
C GLU A 37 31.09 -12.23 24.11
N PRO A 38 29.85 -12.71 24.30
CA PRO A 38 28.81 -11.91 24.95
C PRO A 38 29.19 -11.70 26.41
N THR A 39 29.47 -10.44 26.76
CA THR A 39 29.56 -10.05 28.16
C THR A 39 28.15 -10.14 28.76
N LEU A 40 27.98 -10.93 29.81
CA LEU A 40 26.71 -11.03 30.54
C LEU A 40 26.30 -9.62 31.01
N PRO A 41 25.02 -9.25 30.91
CA PRO A 41 24.55 -7.96 31.41
C PRO A 41 24.77 -7.91 32.92
N VAL A 42 25.54 -6.92 33.36
CA VAL A 42 25.65 -6.57 34.78
C VAL A 42 24.28 -6.04 35.21
N GLU A 43 23.70 -6.66 36.25
CA GLU A 43 22.45 -6.23 36.87
C GLU A 43 22.62 -4.79 37.40
N PRO A 44 21.79 -3.82 36.99
CA PRO A 44 21.91 -2.46 37.49
C PRO A 44 21.45 -2.42 38.95
N THR A 45 22.40 -2.10 39.84
CA THR A 45 22.14 -1.68 41.21
C THR A 45 21.05 -0.62 41.23
N VAL A 46 19.98 -0.88 41.96
CA VAL A 46 18.89 0.06 42.24
C VAL A 46 19.46 1.31 42.89
N GLY A 47 19.62 2.35 42.07
CA GLY A 47 20.00 3.70 42.46
C GLY A 47 18.83 4.62 42.17
N ASP A 48 18.07 4.92 43.22
CA ASP A 48 16.96 5.86 43.23
C ASP A 48 17.49 7.27 42.89
N SER A 49 17.19 7.79 41.70
CA SER A 49 17.34 9.22 41.37
C SER A 49 16.60 9.61 40.09
N ARG A 50 15.40 10.17 40.32
CA ARG A 50 14.71 11.21 39.54
C ARG A 50 15.49 11.76 38.34
N ASN A 51 15.07 11.35 37.14
CA ASN A 51 14.93 12.13 35.89
C ASN A 51 14.96 11.20 34.68
N GLN A 52 13.85 10.52 34.38
CA GLN A 52 13.64 9.91 33.07
C GLN A 52 12.85 10.87 32.18
N ARG A 53 13.62 11.60 31.38
CA ARG A 53 13.21 12.21 30.12
C ARG A 53 12.74 11.08 29.21
N GLY A 54 11.50 11.16 28.74
CA GLY A 54 10.76 10.11 28.04
C GLY A 54 11.62 9.28 27.07
N GLU A 55 11.86 8.03 27.47
CA GLU A 55 12.33 6.99 26.58
C GLU A 55 11.19 6.64 25.61
N ALA A 56 11.52 6.59 24.32
CA ALA A 56 10.63 6.02 23.32
C ALA A 56 10.44 4.53 23.67
N GLU A 57 9.29 4.21 24.26
CA GLU A 57 8.86 2.83 24.43
C GLU A 57 8.96 2.13 23.07
N LYS A 58 9.85 1.15 22.99
CA LYS A 58 9.76 0.11 21.96
C LYS A 58 8.44 -0.60 22.18
N GLN A 59 7.40 -0.15 21.47
CA GLN A 59 6.16 -0.89 21.32
C GLN A 59 6.48 -2.21 20.61
N ASN A 60 6.75 -3.25 21.39
CA ASN A 60 6.52 -4.63 20.97
C ASN A 60 4.99 -4.81 20.91
N GLY A 61 4.39 -4.27 19.85
CA GLY A 61 2.96 -4.03 19.77
C GLY A 61 2.20 -5.17 19.10
N THR A 62 1.13 -5.60 19.73
CA THR A 62 0.05 -6.45 19.19
C THR A 62 -0.69 -5.82 17.99
N GLY A 63 -0.22 -4.68 17.48
CA GLY A 63 -0.82 -3.92 16.39
C GLY A 63 -2.16 -3.27 16.77
N VAL A 64 -2.49 -3.21 18.05
CA VAL A 64 -3.75 -2.69 18.61
C VAL A 64 -3.42 -1.72 19.76
N ASP A 65 -4.09 -0.58 19.84
CA ASP A 65 -3.95 0.34 20.98
C ASP A 65 -4.81 -0.07 22.19
N GLU A 66 -4.70 0.65 23.30
CA GLU A 66 -5.47 0.40 24.54
C GLU A 66 -6.99 0.49 24.33
N LYS A 67 -7.45 1.09 23.22
CA LYS A 67 -8.87 1.27 22.86
C LYS A 67 -9.36 0.25 21.84
N GLY A 68 -8.52 -0.69 21.41
CA GLY A 68 -8.87 -1.67 20.38
C GLY A 68 -8.72 -1.16 18.94
N GLU A 69 -8.15 0.03 18.73
CA GLU A 69 -7.91 0.61 17.42
C GLU A 69 -6.74 -0.11 16.73
N LYS A 70 -6.92 -0.46 15.45
CA LYS A 70 -5.92 -1.24 14.70
C LYS A 70 -4.90 -0.31 14.06
N LYS A 71 -3.61 -0.55 14.28
CA LYS A 71 -2.56 0.16 13.56
C LYS A 71 -2.62 -0.20 12.07
N ILE A 72 -2.65 0.81 11.21
CA ILE A 72 -2.69 0.66 9.75
C ILE A 72 -1.73 1.62 9.06
N LYS A 73 -1.34 1.25 7.84
CA LYS A 73 -0.65 2.11 6.89
C LYS A 73 -1.57 2.36 5.70
N VAL A 74 -1.88 3.62 5.44
CA VAL A 74 -2.75 4.06 4.35
C VAL A 74 -1.88 4.59 3.22
N ILE A 75 -2.20 4.23 1.98
CA ILE A 75 -1.50 4.71 0.78
C ILE A 75 -2.51 5.42 -0.12
N PHE A 76 -2.19 6.66 -0.46
CA PHE A 76 -2.94 7.51 -1.36
C PHE A 76 -2.69 7.16 -2.83
N CYS A 77 -3.55 7.64 -3.71
CA CYS A 77 -3.45 7.38 -5.15
C CYS A 77 -2.18 7.90 -5.80
N ASP A 78 -1.59 8.97 -5.26
CA ASP A 78 -0.30 9.52 -5.68
C ASP A 78 0.92 8.83 -5.06
N GLY A 79 0.70 7.86 -4.17
CA GLY A 79 1.76 7.08 -3.52
C GLY A 79 2.23 7.63 -2.18
N ARG A 80 1.73 8.78 -1.72
CA ARG A 80 1.95 9.22 -0.33
C ARG A 80 1.37 8.21 0.65
N ASP A 81 1.97 8.09 1.82
CA ASP A 81 1.50 7.20 2.88
C ASP A 81 1.34 7.92 4.22
N VAL A 82 0.43 7.39 5.04
CA VAL A 82 0.21 7.84 6.42
C VAL A 82 -0.03 6.62 7.29
N GLU A 83 0.65 6.57 8.42
CA GLU A 83 0.45 5.56 9.45
C GLU A 83 -0.35 6.13 10.63
N GLY A 84 -1.16 5.28 11.24
CA GLY A 84 -1.96 5.63 12.41
C GLY A 84 -2.85 4.49 12.86
N PHE A 85 -3.71 4.78 13.83
CA PHE A 85 -4.70 3.86 14.36
C PHE A 85 -6.06 4.11 13.71
N TRP A 86 -6.65 3.07 13.13
CA TRP A 86 -7.99 3.15 12.56
C TRP A 86 -9.02 3.10 13.68
N LYS A 87 -9.73 4.21 13.87
CA LYS A 87 -10.84 4.32 14.81
C LYS A 87 -12.07 3.58 14.31
N ASN A 88 -12.66 2.74 15.17
CA ASN A 88 -13.88 1.98 14.89
C ASN A 88 -13.85 1.21 13.56
N PRO A 89 -12.84 0.35 13.32
CA PRO A 89 -12.77 -0.41 12.09
C PRO A 89 -13.88 -1.48 12.05
N PRO A 90 -14.36 -1.88 10.86
CA PRO A 90 -15.30 -2.98 10.75
C PRO A 90 -14.67 -4.28 11.25
N ILE A 91 -15.42 -5.07 12.02
CA ILE A 91 -14.93 -6.30 12.65
C ILE A 91 -14.72 -7.40 11.60
N GLU A 92 -15.63 -7.48 10.62
CA GLU A 92 -15.61 -8.48 9.55
C GLU A 92 -16.08 -7.88 8.22
N PHE A 93 -15.65 -8.51 7.13
CA PHE A 93 -16.08 -8.23 5.78
C PHE A 93 -16.86 -9.41 5.23
N LYS A 94 -18.07 -9.14 4.74
CA LYS A 94 -18.93 -10.15 4.10
C LYS A 94 -18.79 -10.08 2.60
N PHE A 95 -18.53 -11.23 1.99
CA PHE A 95 -18.41 -11.42 0.55
C PHE A 95 -19.54 -12.32 0.10
N GLN A 96 -20.27 -11.88 -0.92
CA GLN A 96 -21.25 -12.69 -1.62
C GLN A 96 -20.67 -13.01 -3.00
N HIS A 97 -20.73 -14.29 -3.36
CA HIS A 97 -20.30 -14.77 -4.67
C HIS A 97 -21.44 -15.56 -5.29
N LYS A 98 -21.90 -15.15 -6.48
CA LYS A 98 -22.91 -15.89 -7.24
C LYS A 98 -22.25 -16.82 -8.24
N LYS A 99 -22.44 -18.13 -8.09
CA LYS A 99 -22.00 -19.15 -9.07
C LYS A 99 -23.17 -20.07 -9.39
N SER A 100 -23.55 -20.16 -10.66
CA SER A 100 -24.62 -21.04 -11.15
C SER A 100 -25.95 -20.90 -10.39
N ASN A 101 -26.39 -19.65 -10.15
CA ASN A 101 -27.57 -19.29 -9.36
C ASN A 101 -27.55 -19.63 -7.86
N ILE A 102 -26.42 -20.12 -7.32
CA ILE A 102 -26.21 -20.29 -5.89
C ILE A 102 -25.39 -19.10 -5.37
N VAL A 103 -25.85 -18.51 -4.26
CA VAL A 103 -25.14 -17.42 -3.57
C VAL A 103 -24.35 -18.02 -2.42
N TYR A 104 -23.02 -17.94 -2.51
CA TYR A 104 -22.10 -18.31 -1.44
C TYR A 104 -21.76 -17.06 -0.64
N SER A 105 -21.84 -17.15 0.69
CA SER A 105 -21.41 -16.07 1.59
C SER A 105 -20.17 -16.51 2.36
N LYS A 106 -19.11 -15.70 2.33
CA LYS A 106 -17.92 -15.87 3.17
C LYS A 106 -17.74 -14.62 4.01
N SER A 107 -17.48 -14.78 5.29
CA SER A 107 -16.99 -13.70 6.16
C SER A 107 -15.47 -13.81 6.26
N LEU A 108 -14.77 -12.69 6.16
CA LEU A 108 -13.35 -12.56 6.46
C LEU A 108 -13.21 -11.59 7.62
N LYS A 109 -12.55 -12.00 8.70
CA LYS A 109 -12.38 -11.12 9.84
C LYS A 109 -11.27 -10.10 9.55
N LEU A 110 -11.38 -8.90 10.13
CA LEU A 110 -10.35 -7.87 9.98
C LEU A 110 -8.96 -8.37 10.40
N GLU A 111 -8.88 -9.20 11.44
CA GLU A 111 -7.65 -9.82 11.95
C GLU A 111 -6.93 -10.70 10.91
N GLU A 112 -7.66 -11.23 9.92
CA GLU A 112 -7.12 -12.08 8.86
C GLU A 112 -6.69 -11.27 7.64
N VAL A 113 -7.07 -9.98 7.56
CA VAL A 113 -6.81 -9.11 6.41
C VAL A 113 -5.42 -8.48 6.54
N SER A 114 -4.57 -8.74 5.55
CA SER A 114 -3.27 -8.08 5.42
C SER A 114 -3.35 -6.78 4.62
N LYS A 115 -4.26 -6.70 3.64
CA LYS A 115 -4.37 -5.56 2.73
C LYS A 115 -5.76 -5.40 2.16
N ILE A 116 -6.24 -4.16 2.08
CA ILE A 116 -7.44 -3.75 1.33
C ILE A 116 -6.98 -2.81 0.21
N LYS A 117 -7.34 -3.10 -1.02
CA LYS A 117 -6.95 -2.33 -2.20
C LYS A 117 -8.16 -1.96 -3.03
N ILE A 118 -8.29 -0.69 -3.38
CA ILE A 118 -9.29 -0.20 -4.31
C ILE A 118 -8.67 -0.19 -5.71
N THR A 119 -9.26 -0.97 -6.62
CA THR A 119 -8.79 -1.11 -8.00
C THR A 119 -9.67 -0.39 -9.01
N GLY A 120 -10.88 0.01 -8.60
CA GLY A 120 -11.80 0.74 -9.47
C GLY A 120 -12.89 1.46 -8.70
N TRP A 121 -13.30 2.59 -9.26
CA TRP A 121 -14.36 3.46 -8.75
C TRP A 121 -15.49 3.57 -9.76
N LYS A 122 -16.74 3.52 -9.28
CA LYS A 122 -17.93 3.75 -10.08
C LYS A 122 -18.35 5.21 -9.98
N LEU A 123 -18.58 5.84 -11.12
CA LEU A 123 -19.11 7.20 -11.18
C LEU A 123 -20.64 7.17 -10.99
N LYS A 124 -21.12 7.88 -9.96
CA LYS A 124 -22.54 8.10 -9.72
C LYS A 124 -22.90 9.55 -10.03
N PRO A 125 -23.72 9.82 -11.06
CA PRO A 125 -24.16 11.17 -11.37
C PRO A 125 -25.05 11.72 -10.26
N SER A 126 -24.92 13.02 -10.01
CA SER A 126 -25.87 13.81 -9.23
C SER A 126 -26.75 14.65 -10.16
N ASN A 127 -27.59 15.51 -9.59
CA ASN A 127 -28.45 16.41 -10.33
C ASN A 127 -27.62 17.37 -11.18
N LYS A 128 -28.00 17.51 -12.46
CA LYS A 128 -27.37 18.44 -13.40
C LYS A 128 -27.45 19.87 -12.87
N ARG A 129 -26.34 20.61 -12.97
CA ARG A 129 -26.21 22.02 -12.60
C ARG A 129 -25.90 22.86 -13.83
N LYS A 130 -25.85 24.19 -13.68
CA LYS A 130 -25.53 25.12 -14.78
C LYS A 130 -24.11 24.90 -15.31
N GLU A 131 -23.20 24.52 -14.42
CA GLU A 131 -21.79 24.29 -14.73
C GLU A 131 -21.55 22.91 -15.36
N GLY A 132 -22.49 21.97 -15.24
CA GLY A 132 -22.32 20.59 -15.69
C GLY A 132 -22.98 19.57 -14.77
N THR A 133 -22.64 18.29 -14.95
CA THR A 133 -23.12 17.19 -14.10
C THR A 133 -22.04 16.80 -13.10
N PRO A 134 -22.28 16.96 -11.78
CA PRO A 134 -21.38 16.43 -10.76
C PRO A 134 -21.47 14.90 -10.71
N TYR A 135 -20.33 14.24 -10.56
CA TYR A 135 -20.23 12.81 -10.35
C TYR A 135 -19.47 12.52 -9.06
N ARG A 136 -19.96 11.56 -8.28
CA ARG A 136 -19.22 10.98 -7.16
C ARG A 136 -18.55 9.70 -7.62
N ALA A 137 -17.24 9.61 -7.48
CA ALA A 137 -16.47 8.41 -7.76
C ALA A 137 -16.37 7.57 -6.48
N GLU A 138 -17.19 6.53 -6.37
CA GLU A 138 -17.26 5.69 -5.18
C GLU A 138 -16.49 4.37 -5.38
N PRO A 139 -15.82 3.83 -4.35
CA PRO A 139 -15.19 2.52 -4.42
C PRO A 139 -16.14 1.45 -4.94
N TYR A 140 -15.69 0.66 -5.91
CA TYR A 140 -16.51 -0.39 -6.54
C TYR A 140 -15.77 -1.72 -6.64
N GLN A 141 -14.53 -1.73 -7.13
CA GLN A 141 -13.71 -2.94 -7.17
C GLN A 141 -12.76 -2.93 -5.98
N ILE A 142 -13.09 -3.73 -4.96
CA ILE A 142 -12.32 -3.82 -3.72
C ILE A 142 -11.71 -5.21 -3.63
N GLN A 143 -10.38 -5.25 -3.59
CA GLN A 143 -9.59 -6.45 -3.42
C GLN A 143 -9.11 -6.51 -1.97
N MET A 144 -9.43 -7.59 -1.27
CA MET A 144 -8.92 -7.87 0.07
C MET A 144 -7.98 -9.06 0.02
N ILE A 145 -6.81 -8.94 0.62
CA ILE A 145 -5.78 -9.97 0.66
C ILE A 145 -5.61 -10.36 2.12
N SER A 146 -5.64 -11.66 2.41
CA SER A 146 -5.42 -12.18 3.75
C SER A 146 -3.93 -12.30 4.08
N PHE A 147 -3.59 -12.51 5.34
CA PHE A 147 -2.23 -12.90 5.73
C PHE A 147 -1.80 -14.26 5.16
N SER A 148 -2.76 -15.16 4.84
CA SER A 148 -2.48 -16.41 4.12
C SER A 148 -2.17 -16.21 2.63
N GLY A 149 -2.34 -15.01 2.10
CA GLY A 149 -2.13 -14.67 0.69
C GLY A 149 -3.35 -14.94 -0.21
N GLU A 150 -4.47 -15.40 0.35
CA GLU A 150 -5.73 -15.53 -0.39
C GLU A 150 -6.25 -14.15 -0.81
N THR A 151 -6.81 -14.07 -2.01
CA THR A 151 -7.39 -12.84 -2.56
C THR A 151 -8.90 -12.97 -2.66
N PHE A 152 -9.62 -12.00 -2.12
CA PHE A 152 -11.07 -11.89 -2.16
C PHE A 152 -11.45 -10.61 -2.92
N PHE A 153 -12.40 -10.74 -3.85
CA PHE A 153 -12.99 -9.60 -4.53
C PHE A 153 -14.35 -9.35 -3.92
N LYS A 154 -14.55 -8.17 -3.34
CA LYS A 154 -15.83 -7.79 -2.76
C LYS A 154 -16.76 -7.29 -3.86
N GLU A 155 -17.93 -7.91 -3.97
CA GLU A 155 -19.02 -7.37 -4.78
C GLU A 155 -19.58 -6.10 -4.12
N PRO A 156 -20.03 -5.11 -4.90
CA PRO A 156 -20.60 -3.87 -4.37
C PRO A 156 -21.77 -4.15 -3.44
N SER A 157 -21.64 -3.74 -2.18
CA SER A 157 -22.66 -3.90 -1.16
C SER A 157 -23.86 -2.99 -1.41
N PRO A 158 -25.11 -3.49 -1.28
CA PRO A 158 -26.31 -2.65 -1.30
C PRO A 158 -26.32 -1.60 -0.18
N ALA A 159 -25.69 -1.91 0.96
CA ALA A 159 -25.54 -0.98 2.10
C ALA A 159 -24.42 0.05 1.89
N GLY A 160 -23.75 0.02 0.73
CA GLY A 160 -22.60 0.86 0.42
C GLY A 160 -21.27 0.23 0.86
N GLU A 161 -20.21 0.77 0.28
CA GLU A 161 -18.82 0.42 0.60
C GLU A 161 -18.20 1.39 1.59
N ILE A 162 -17.06 1.03 2.18
CA ILE A 162 -16.28 1.94 3.03
C ILE A 162 -15.97 3.20 2.21
N GLN A 163 -16.51 4.34 2.63
CA GLN A 163 -16.32 5.62 1.95
C GLN A 163 -15.20 6.45 2.59
N GLN A 164 -14.94 6.25 3.87
CA GLN A 164 -13.96 7.00 4.64
C GLN A 164 -13.47 6.17 5.82
N ILE A 165 -12.32 6.55 6.35
CA ILE A 165 -11.77 6.03 7.60
C ILE A 165 -11.37 7.18 8.51
N SER A 166 -11.57 7.00 9.81
CA SER A 166 -11.07 7.90 10.83
C SER A 166 -9.73 7.37 11.33
N LEU A 167 -8.69 8.18 11.23
CA LEU A 167 -7.32 7.83 11.57
C LEU A 167 -6.82 8.74 12.68
N ASN A 168 -6.19 8.16 13.71
CA ASN A 168 -5.49 8.89 14.75
C ASN A 168 -3.98 8.64 14.67
N ASN A 169 -3.17 9.68 14.83
CA ASN A 169 -1.73 9.55 15.01
C ASN A 169 -1.20 10.65 15.96
N GLN A 170 0.13 10.77 16.06
CA GLN A 170 0.80 11.76 16.91
C GLN A 170 0.44 13.22 16.59
N PHE A 171 -0.09 13.51 15.39
CA PHE A 171 -0.52 14.85 14.96
C PHE A 171 -2.01 15.10 15.21
N GLY A 172 -2.76 14.11 15.71
CA GLY A 172 -4.17 14.21 16.05
C GLY A 172 -5.07 13.32 15.20
N ASP A 173 -6.33 13.74 15.09
CA ASP A 173 -7.39 13.02 14.39
C ASP A 173 -7.61 13.56 12.98
N THR A 174 -7.75 12.66 12.01
CA THR A 174 -8.10 13.01 10.63
C THR A 174 -9.12 12.03 10.05
N THR A 175 -9.85 12.49 9.04
CA THR A 175 -10.74 11.65 8.23
C THR A 175 -10.19 11.57 6.82
N LEU A 176 -9.93 10.36 6.36
CA LEU A 176 -9.41 10.10 5.03
C LEU A 176 -10.50 9.46 4.17
N PHE A 177 -10.56 9.83 2.89
CA PHE A 177 -11.64 9.45 1.99
C PHE A 177 -11.19 8.42 0.96
N LEU A 178 -12.09 7.49 0.64
CA LEU A 178 -11.94 6.50 -0.44
C LEU A 178 -12.71 6.94 -1.71
N TYR A 179 -13.42 8.07 -1.66
CA TYR A 179 -14.18 8.64 -2.77
C TYR A 179 -13.75 10.09 -3.04
N TRP A 180 -14.12 10.60 -4.21
CA TRP A 180 -14.05 12.03 -4.53
C TRP A 180 -15.24 12.45 -5.38
N ASN A 181 -15.37 13.77 -5.57
CA ASN A 181 -16.35 14.35 -6.48
C ASN A 181 -15.61 14.98 -7.67
N ASP A 182 -16.24 14.89 -8.82
CA ASP A 182 -15.74 15.42 -10.09
C ASP A 182 -16.90 16.12 -10.82
N LEU A 183 -16.60 17.03 -11.74
CA LEU A 183 -17.59 17.72 -12.55
C LEU A 183 -17.34 17.43 -14.02
N GLN A 184 -18.38 16.98 -14.71
CA GLN A 184 -18.37 16.87 -16.16
C GLN A 184 -19.11 18.06 -16.77
N TYR A 185 -18.41 18.87 -17.55
CA TYR A 185 -18.99 19.98 -18.31
C TYR A 185 -19.91 19.47 -19.43
N GLU A 186 -20.76 20.34 -19.98
CA GLU A 186 -21.67 19.98 -21.08
C GLU A 186 -20.96 19.54 -22.35
N ASN A 187 -19.71 20.00 -22.56
CA ASN A 187 -18.86 19.58 -23.67
C ASN A 187 -18.20 18.20 -23.45
N GLY A 188 -18.49 17.53 -22.33
CA GLY A 188 -17.95 16.22 -21.96
C GLY A 188 -16.58 16.25 -21.28
N GLN A 189 -15.96 17.42 -21.11
CA GLN A 189 -14.68 17.57 -20.40
C GLN A 189 -14.86 17.42 -18.88
N TRP A 190 -13.83 16.93 -18.21
CA TRP A 190 -13.80 16.70 -16.77
C TRP A 190 -12.97 17.75 -16.03
N PHE A 191 -13.44 18.16 -14.85
CA PHE A 191 -12.75 19.06 -13.93
C PHE A 191 -12.06 18.29 -12.78
N SER A 192 -11.27 17.26 -13.08
CA SER A 192 -10.57 16.46 -12.05
C SER A 192 -9.06 16.67 -11.98
N GLY A 193 -8.45 17.30 -12.98
CA GLY A 193 -6.99 17.20 -13.16
C GLY A 193 -6.50 15.77 -13.45
N LEU A 194 -7.42 14.83 -13.69
CA LEU A 194 -7.16 13.44 -14.07
C LEU A 194 -7.30 13.29 -15.59
N LYS A 195 -6.90 12.12 -16.10
CA LYS A 195 -7.01 11.84 -17.54
C LYS A 195 -8.49 11.85 -17.93
N SER A 196 -8.78 12.38 -19.13
CA SER A 196 -10.13 12.31 -19.69
C SER A 196 -10.61 10.87 -19.73
N PHE A 197 -11.86 10.67 -19.35
CA PHE A 197 -12.46 9.36 -19.18
C PHE A 197 -13.85 9.29 -19.81
N SER A 198 -14.20 8.11 -20.33
CA SER A 198 -15.51 7.78 -20.87
C SER A 198 -15.96 6.41 -20.36
N GLY A 199 -17.12 6.33 -19.73
CA GLY A 199 -17.67 5.09 -19.17
C GLY A 199 -18.24 5.29 -17.77
N GLU A 200 -18.55 4.20 -17.08
CA GLU A 200 -19.08 4.22 -15.71
C GLU A 200 -18.00 3.96 -14.65
N PHE A 201 -16.90 3.31 -15.02
CA PHE A 201 -15.88 2.81 -14.09
C PHE A 201 -14.49 3.30 -14.44
N ARG A 202 -13.80 3.86 -13.46
CA ARG A 202 -12.43 4.36 -13.63
C ARG A 202 -11.45 3.65 -12.71
N THR A 203 -10.25 3.43 -13.21
CA THR A 203 -9.15 2.73 -12.50
C THR A 203 -8.05 3.69 -12.05
N ASP A 204 -8.06 4.92 -12.56
CA ASP A 204 -7.31 6.05 -12.01
C ASP A 204 -8.10 6.72 -10.89
N CYS A 205 -7.42 7.50 -10.06
CA CYS A 205 -8.02 8.11 -8.89
C CYS A 205 -7.34 9.41 -8.48
N HIS A 206 -8.08 10.24 -7.76
CA HIS A 206 -7.61 11.55 -7.29
C HIS A 206 -6.46 11.40 -6.29
N PRO A 207 -5.40 12.24 -6.34
CA PRO A 207 -4.22 12.13 -5.47
C PRO A 207 -4.54 11.94 -3.99
N ASP A 208 -5.48 12.70 -3.44
CA ASP A 208 -5.83 12.68 -2.00
C ASP A 208 -6.77 11.54 -1.56
N VAL A 209 -7.08 10.60 -2.45
CA VAL A 209 -7.97 9.47 -2.15
C VAL A 209 -7.15 8.24 -1.77
N ILE A 210 -7.64 7.50 -0.78
CA ILE A 210 -7.02 6.25 -0.35
C ILE A 210 -7.16 5.19 -1.44
N ARG A 211 -6.03 4.60 -1.81
CA ARG A 211 -5.96 3.48 -2.74
C ARG A 211 -5.76 2.14 -2.02
N GLU A 212 -4.99 2.14 -0.95
CA GLU A 212 -4.61 0.93 -0.24
C GLU A 212 -4.55 1.15 1.27
N ILE A 213 -5.00 0.16 2.03
CA ILE A 213 -4.88 0.07 3.48
C ILE A 213 -4.12 -1.22 3.79
N GLN A 214 -3.00 -1.11 4.49
CA GLN A 214 -2.15 -2.22 4.87
C GLN A 214 -2.21 -2.43 6.38
N PHE A 215 -2.27 -3.69 6.79
CA PHE A 215 -2.25 -4.11 8.18
C PHE A 215 -0.89 -4.73 8.49
N PRO A 216 -0.22 -4.32 9.58
CA PRO A 216 1.00 -4.96 10.02
C PRO A 216 0.70 -6.39 10.46
N ALA A 217 1.60 -7.31 10.12
CA ALA A 217 1.58 -8.65 10.70
C ALA A 217 1.83 -8.53 12.21
N VAL A 218 1.00 -9.21 13.00
CA VAL A 218 1.24 -9.36 14.43
C VAL A 218 2.13 -10.58 14.58
N ASN A 219 3.37 -10.37 15.02
CA ASN A 219 4.30 -11.45 15.36
C ASN A 219 4.05 -11.96 16.77
#